data_AF-A0A9P7YE24-F1
#
_entry.id   AF-A0A9P7YE24-F1
#
_cell.length_a   1.000
_cell.length_b   1.000
_cell.length_c   1.000
_cell.angle_alpha   90.00
_cell.angle_beta   90.00
_cell.angle_gamma   90.00
#
_symmetry.space_group_name_H-M   'P 1'
#
loop_
_entity.id
_entity.type
_entity.pdbx_description
1 polymer ?
#
loop_
_entity_poly.entity_id
_entity_poly.type
_entity_poly.pdbx_seq_one_letter_code
_entity_poly.pdbx_strand_id
1 'polypeptide(L)'
;MKNKSVPLPPTPASHISATMQDAKFNRLLELRQEQAHQVIRTTINLSELHVVCHYSPFPDLKTFHHILSTRWMGRLDVFLSSLGLEQSNRDPERWNKSHKAKEIVRRLRPEPPVPAIWDYKWNPSITESTTHTSHITDEINSHFSEAFRDVPFTEIVKAACGYPSNVITSLLQGVTTTRSELCSLIQDFDALKSKFELVEQYLCAEHPIAYWIVSTSLCDYEYPPDPSDALTLLIFPIQDLVADTRLALIPMLKRLAWLSV
;
A
#
# COMPACT_ATOMS: atom_id res chain seq x y z
N MET A 1 17.57 -40.64 -25.60
CA MET A 1 17.38 -39.19 -25.39
C MET A 1 16.26 -39.04 -24.36
N LYS A 2 16.57 -38.54 -23.15
CA LYS A 2 15.61 -38.40 -22.06
C LYS A 2 14.93 -37.03 -22.17
N ASN A 3 13.65 -37.00 -22.50
CA ASN A 3 12.84 -35.78 -22.47
C ASN A 3 12.79 -35.26 -21.03
N LYS A 4 13.43 -34.11 -20.78
CA LYS A 4 13.25 -33.34 -19.56
C LYS A 4 11.87 -32.67 -19.66
N SER A 5 10.95 -33.10 -18.83
CA SER A 5 9.68 -32.42 -18.58
C SER A 5 9.95 -31.02 -18.03
N VAL A 6 9.61 -30.00 -18.80
CA VAL A 6 9.56 -28.60 -18.35
C VAL A 6 8.41 -28.49 -17.34
N PRO A 7 8.61 -27.88 -16.16
CA PRO A 7 7.51 -27.64 -15.23
C PRO A 7 6.48 -26.72 -15.88
N LEU A 8 5.20 -27.12 -15.85
CA LEU A 8 4.10 -26.23 -16.21
C LEU A 8 4.11 -25.01 -15.28
N PRO A 9 3.90 -23.79 -15.81
CA PRO A 9 3.66 -22.63 -14.95
C PRO A 9 2.45 -22.89 -14.06
N PRO A 10 2.44 -22.36 -12.82
CA PRO A 10 1.30 -22.51 -11.92
C PRO A 10 0.03 -22.04 -12.61
N THR A 11 -0.98 -22.91 -12.62
CA THR A 11 -2.31 -22.59 -13.13
C THR A 11 -2.83 -21.35 -12.41
N PRO A 12 -3.35 -20.32 -13.10
CA PRO A 12 -3.90 -19.15 -12.45
C PRO A 12 -5.18 -19.59 -11.73
N ALA A 13 -5.07 -19.83 -10.43
CA ALA A 13 -6.20 -19.88 -9.52
C ALA A 13 -6.70 -18.44 -9.29
N SER A 14 -7.08 -17.75 -10.36
CA SER A 14 -7.65 -16.41 -10.32
C SER A 14 -9.10 -16.51 -10.75
N HIS A 15 -10.01 -16.59 -9.78
CA HIS A 15 -11.40 -16.06 -9.88
C HIS A 15 -12.16 -16.11 -8.55
N ILE A 16 -11.49 -16.36 -7.43
CA ILE A 16 -12.08 -16.24 -6.10
C ILE A 16 -11.09 -15.44 -5.25
N SER A 17 -11.59 -14.42 -4.54
CA SER A 17 -10.91 -13.75 -3.41
C SER A 17 -10.48 -12.29 -3.59
N ALA A 18 -11.35 -11.45 -4.15
CA ALA A 18 -11.42 -10.03 -3.77
C ALA A 18 -12.82 -9.59 -3.32
N THR A 19 -13.88 -10.30 -3.75
CA THR A 19 -15.28 -10.03 -3.38
C THR A 19 -15.76 -10.74 -2.11
N MET A 20 -14.91 -11.59 -1.52
CA MET A 20 -15.08 -12.14 -0.18
C MET A 20 -13.81 -11.87 0.62
N GLN A 21 -13.62 -10.62 1.07
CA GLN A 21 -13.05 -10.52 2.41
C GLN A 21 -13.92 -11.40 3.30
N ASP A 22 -13.34 -12.50 3.78
CA ASP A 22 -14.01 -13.49 4.62
C ASP A 22 -14.83 -12.72 5.66
N ALA A 23 -16.14 -13.01 5.79
CA ALA A 23 -17.00 -12.34 6.76
C ALA A 23 -16.38 -12.39 8.18
N LYS A 24 -15.56 -13.41 8.45
CA LYS A 24 -14.72 -13.52 9.64
C LYS A 24 -13.65 -12.43 9.73
N PHE A 25 -12.92 -12.13 8.64
CA PHE A 25 -11.93 -11.06 8.60
C PHE A 25 -12.58 -9.70 8.81
N ASN A 26 -13.71 -9.42 8.15
CA ASN A 26 -14.45 -8.17 8.34
C ASN A 26 -14.92 -7.98 9.77
N ARG A 27 -15.49 -9.03 10.38
CA ARG A 27 -15.87 -9.00 11.80
C ARG A 27 -14.68 -8.76 12.72
N LEU A 28 -13.52 -9.30 12.38
CA LEU A 28 -12.30 -9.07 13.15
C LEU A 28 -11.82 -7.63 12.99
N LEU A 29 -11.88 -7.04 11.79
CA LEU A 29 -11.56 -5.64 11.56
C LEU A 29 -12.46 -4.72 12.40
N GLU A 30 -13.76 -4.97 12.43
CA GLU A 30 -14.71 -4.23 13.28
C GLU A 30 -14.32 -4.31 14.76
N LEU A 31 -13.97 -5.52 15.25
CA LEU A 31 -13.49 -5.69 16.61
C LEU A 31 -12.20 -4.90 16.89
N ARG A 32 -11.23 -4.91 15.95
CA ARG A 32 -10.00 -4.13 16.07
C ARG A 32 -10.28 -2.63 16.10
N GLN A 33 -11.23 -2.16 15.30
CA GLN A 33 -11.67 -0.77 15.31
C GLN A 33 -12.30 -0.39 16.63
N GLU A 34 -13.20 -1.22 17.17
CA GLU A 34 -13.81 -0.96 18.46
C GLU A 34 -12.77 -0.89 19.58
N GLN A 35 -11.78 -1.80 19.57
CA GLN A 35 -10.63 -1.74 20.47
C GLN A 35 -9.84 -0.42 20.30
N ALA A 36 -9.56 -0.01 19.07
CA ALA A 36 -8.87 1.25 18.78
C ALA A 36 -9.67 2.47 19.28
N HIS A 37 -10.99 2.48 19.06
CA HIS A 37 -11.89 3.53 19.55
C HIS A 37 -11.86 3.62 21.07
N GLN A 38 -11.90 2.46 21.73
CA GLN A 38 -11.84 2.40 23.18
C GLN A 38 -10.51 2.92 23.73
N VAL A 39 -9.39 2.54 23.11
CA VAL A 39 -8.07 3.07 23.49
C VAL A 39 -8.02 4.57 23.28
N ILE A 40 -8.46 5.08 22.11
CA ILE A 40 -8.48 6.53 21.84
C ILE A 40 -9.37 7.27 22.85
N ARG A 41 -10.48 6.69 23.31
CA ARG A 41 -11.35 7.38 24.28
C ARG A 41 -10.76 7.39 25.69
N THR A 42 -10.14 6.29 26.10
CA THR A 42 -9.89 6.02 27.54
C THR A 42 -8.42 6.03 27.93
N THR A 43 -7.48 5.75 27.02
CA THR A 43 -6.08 5.62 27.43
C THR A 43 -5.50 6.96 27.87
N ILE A 44 -4.72 6.89 28.94
CA ILE A 44 -3.90 8.00 29.45
C ILE A 44 -2.45 7.88 28.97
N ASN A 45 -2.06 6.73 28.43
CA ASN A 45 -0.72 6.46 27.92
C ASN A 45 -0.57 7.10 26.53
N LEU A 46 0.26 8.14 26.44
CA LEU A 46 0.49 8.86 25.17
C LEU A 46 1.17 7.99 24.11
N SER A 47 2.04 7.05 24.51
CA SER A 47 2.71 6.15 23.57
C SER A 47 1.70 5.20 22.89
N GLU A 48 0.77 4.63 23.66
CA GLU A 48 -0.32 3.82 23.12
C GLU A 48 -1.24 4.65 22.23
N LEU A 49 -1.62 5.84 22.69
CA LEU A 49 -2.47 6.74 21.91
C LEU A 49 -1.80 7.09 20.57
N HIS A 50 -0.51 7.39 20.58
CA HIS A 50 0.26 7.68 19.36
C HIS A 50 0.24 6.48 18.40
N VAL A 51 0.56 5.28 18.89
CA VAL A 51 0.55 4.05 18.08
C VAL A 51 -0.84 3.78 17.48
N VAL A 52 -1.90 3.90 18.28
CA VAL A 52 -3.29 3.68 17.81
C VAL A 52 -3.70 4.71 16.77
N CYS A 53 -3.48 5.99 17.06
CA CYS A 53 -3.87 7.06 16.16
C CYS A 53 -3.10 7.04 14.83
N HIS A 54 -1.82 6.66 14.85
CA HIS A 54 -1.00 6.60 13.66
C HIS A 54 -1.30 5.35 12.82
N TYR A 55 -1.26 4.15 13.40
CA TYR A 55 -1.24 2.90 12.64
C TYR A 55 -2.58 2.15 12.54
N SER A 56 -3.63 2.55 13.28
CA SER A 56 -4.91 1.82 13.17
C SER A 56 -5.58 2.04 11.82
N PRO A 57 -6.15 1.00 11.19
CA PRO A 57 -6.79 1.14 9.88
C PRO A 57 -8.20 1.76 10.02
N PHE A 58 -8.26 3.07 10.20
CA PHE A 58 -9.53 3.81 10.15
C PHE A 58 -10.07 3.87 8.71
N PRO A 59 -11.38 3.67 8.49
CA PRO A 59 -11.97 3.73 7.15
C PRO A 59 -11.81 5.12 6.53
N ASP A 60 -11.99 6.16 7.34
CA ASP A 60 -11.93 7.54 6.91
C ASP A 60 -11.48 8.49 8.04
N LEU A 61 -10.98 9.66 7.65
CA LEU A 61 -10.47 10.68 8.58
C LEU A 61 -11.58 11.35 9.41
N LYS A 62 -12.84 11.35 8.95
CA LYS A 62 -13.97 11.93 9.71
C LYS A 62 -14.30 11.06 10.92
N THR A 63 -14.29 9.73 10.74
CA THR A 63 -14.45 8.77 11.84
C THR A 63 -13.35 8.97 12.89
N PHE A 64 -12.08 9.03 12.45
CA PHE A 64 -10.95 9.25 13.35
C PHE A 64 -11.04 10.60 14.09
N HIS A 65 -11.36 11.68 13.38
CA HIS A 65 -11.61 13.01 13.94
C HIS A 65 -12.73 12.99 14.99
N HIS A 66 -13.86 12.38 14.65
CA HIS A 66 -15.02 12.29 15.54
C HIS A 66 -14.64 11.61 16.86
N ILE A 67 -13.99 10.45 16.80
CA ILE A 67 -13.58 9.70 18.00
C ILE A 67 -12.63 10.53 18.86
N LEU A 68 -11.62 11.16 18.27
CA LEU A 68 -10.72 12.05 19.02
C LEU A 68 -11.47 13.20 19.68
N SER A 69 -12.44 13.81 19.00
CA SER A 69 -13.20 14.95 19.52
C SER A 69 -14.04 14.60 20.77
N THR A 70 -14.33 13.30 20.99
CA THR A 70 -15.02 12.83 22.20
C THR A 70 -14.14 12.82 23.45
N ARG A 71 -12.80 12.92 23.32
CA ARG A 71 -11.89 12.96 24.47
C ARG A 71 -12.12 14.20 25.34
N TRP A 72 -11.65 14.12 26.58
CA TRP A 72 -11.58 15.27 27.48
C TRP A 72 -10.58 16.31 26.96
N MET A 73 -10.89 17.60 27.12
CA MET A 73 -10.14 18.71 26.51
C MET A 73 -8.66 18.68 26.89
N GLY A 74 -8.33 18.66 28.19
CA GLY A 74 -6.94 18.67 28.60
C GLY A 74 -6.15 17.41 28.20
N ARG A 75 -6.81 16.30 27.85
CA ARG A 75 -6.13 15.15 27.25
C ARG A 75 -5.78 15.40 25.78
N LEU A 76 -6.62 16.12 25.05
CA LEU A 76 -6.31 16.57 23.69
C LEU A 76 -5.16 17.57 23.70
N ASP A 77 -5.11 18.46 24.69
CA ASP A 77 -4.02 19.42 24.87
C ASP A 77 -2.69 18.73 25.06
N VAL A 78 -2.60 17.84 26.05
CA VAL A 78 -1.38 17.07 26.32
C VAL A 78 -0.96 16.26 25.09
N PHE A 79 -1.91 15.64 24.39
CA PHE A 79 -1.58 14.86 23.20
C PHE A 79 -1.09 15.74 22.05
N LEU A 80 -1.77 16.85 21.76
CA LEU A 80 -1.36 17.79 20.71
C LEU A 80 0.04 18.35 21.00
N SER A 81 0.33 18.72 22.26
CA SER A 81 1.67 19.17 22.66
C SER A 81 2.74 18.09 22.46
N SER A 82 2.40 16.80 22.69
CA SER A 82 3.35 15.70 22.48
C SER A 82 3.72 15.45 21.01
N LEU A 83 2.90 15.93 20.06
CA LEU A 83 3.19 15.86 18.63
C LEU A 83 4.13 16.99 18.16
N GLY A 84 4.70 17.76 19.10
CA GLY A 84 5.54 18.92 18.79
C GLY A 84 4.74 20.18 18.47
N LEU A 85 5.40 21.32 18.37
CA LEU A 85 4.79 22.56 17.89
C LEU A 85 5.31 22.82 16.48
N GLU A 86 4.46 22.63 15.46
CA GLU A 86 4.66 23.45 14.26
C GLU A 86 4.41 24.90 14.66
N GLN A 87 5.24 25.82 14.15
CA GLN A 87 5.13 27.27 14.35
C GLN A 87 3.87 27.85 13.67
N SER A 88 2.70 27.29 13.98
CA SER A 88 1.42 27.86 13.63
C SER A 88 1.29 29.16 14.41
N ASN A 89 1.11 30.29 13.71
CA ASN A 89 0.84 31.61 14.29
C ASN A 89 -0.48 31.68 15.11
N ARG A 90 -1.13 30.54 15.36
CA ARG A 90 -2.42 30.45 16.06
C ARG A 90 -2.21 29.81 17.42
N ASP A 91 -2.64 30.53 18.44
CA ASP A 91 -2.69 30.08 19.84
C ASP A 91 -3.61 28.84 19.99
N PRO A 92 -3.04 27.63 20.24
CA PRO A 92 -3.81 26.40 20.40
C PRO A 92 -4.73 26.41 21.63
N GLU A 93 -4.48 27.28 22.62
CA GLU A 93 -5.26 27.32 23.86
C GLU A 93 -6.73 27.70 23.59
N ARG A 94 -6.96 28.54 22.56
CA ARG A 94 -8.30 29.02 22.16
C ARG A 94 -9.08 28.01 21.34
N TRP A 95 -8.47 26.91 20.91
CA TRP A 95 -9.14 25.94 20.05
C TRP A 95 -10.14 25.09 20.83
N ASN A 96 -11.32 24.87 20.24
CA ASN A 96 -12.28 23.90 20.77
C ASN A 96 -11.81 22.44 20.50
N LYS A 97 -12.50 21.46 21.09
CA LYS A 97 -12.15 20.04 20.98
C LYS A 97 -12.06 19.56 19.52
N SER A 98 -13.00 20.00 18.69
CA SER A 98 -13.07 19.62 17.28
C SER A 98 -11.86 20.14 16.49
N HIS A 99 -11.43 21.38 16.74
CA HIS A 99 -10.24 21.94 16.11
C HIS A 99 -8.96 21.23 16.56
N LYS A 100 -8.80 20.94 17.86
CA LYS A 100 -7.65 20.19 18.38
C LYS A 100 -7.59 18.78 17.81
N ALA A 101 -8.73 18.08 17.77
CA ALA A 101 -8.83 16.76 17.14
C ALA A 101 -8.44 16.83 15.64
N LYS A 102 -8.91 17.85 14.91
CA LYS A 102 -8.58 18.02 13.48
C LYS A 102 -7.08 18.23 13.28
N GLU A 103 -6.45 19.05 14.12
CA GLU A 103 -5.01 19.26 14.06
C GLU A 103 -4.22 18.00 14.39
N ILE A 104 -4.62 17.25 15.42
CA ILE A 104 -4.00 15.95 15.75
C ILE A 104 -4.08 15.00 14.54
N VAL A 105 -5.25 14.89 13.90
CA VAL A 105 -5.43 14.07 12.70
C VAL A 105 -4.48 14.54 11.59
N ARG A 106 -4.43 15.85 11.32
CA ARG A 106 -3.56 16.43 10.29
C ARG A 106 -2.07 16.12 10.52
N ARG A 107 -1.61 16.16 11.77
CA ARG A 107 -0.19 15.91 12.10
C ARG A 107 0.18 14.44 12.05
N LEU A 108 -0.73 13.56 12.48
CA LEU A 108 -0.48 12.12 12.48
C LEU A 108 -0.68 11.47 11.11
N ARG A 109 -1.58 12.06 10.32
CA ARG A 109 -1.93 11.61 8.98
C ARG A 109 -1.92 12.84 8.08
N PRO A 110 -0.72 13.35 7.74
CA PRO A 110 -0.63 14.37 6.72
C PRO A 110 -1.40 13.89 5.50
N GLU A 111 -2.11 14.80 4.84
CA GLU A 111 -2.71 14.46 3.56
C GLU A 111 -1.61 13.86 2.68
N PRO A 112 -1.85 12.68 2.08
CA PRO A 112 -0.84 12.09 1.21
C PRO A 112 -0.41 13.15 0.20
N PRO A 113 0.89 13.20 -0.16
CA PRO A 113 1.32 14.02 -1.28
C PRO A 113 0.42 13.72 -2.48
N VAL A 114 0.24 14.72 -3.35
CA VAL A 114 -0.47 14.55 -4.63
C VAL A 114 -0.05 13.20 -5.22
N PRO A 115 -1.00 12.34 -5.63
CA PRO A 115 -0.69 10.98 -6.07
C PRO A 115 0.53 11.00 -6.97
N ALA A 116 1.47 10.07 -6.73
CA ALA A 116 2.68 9.95 -7.54
C ALA A 116 2.28 10.11 -9.00
N ILE A 117 2.85 11.13 -9.66
CA ILE A 117 2.55 11.40 -11.06
C ILE A 117 3.18 10.25 -11.82
N TRP A 118 2.38 9.21 -12.06
CA TRP A 118 2.73 8.16 -12.99
C TRP A 118 3.07 8.84 -14.31
N ASP A 119 4.29 8.61 -14.79
CA ASP A 119 4.63 9.01 -16.13
C ASP A 119 3.95 8.03 -17.08
N TYR A 120 2.69 8.33 -17.44
CA TYR A 120 1.90 7.56 -18.41
C TYR A 120 2.47 7.62 -19.83
N LYS A 121 3.63 8.27 -20.03
CA LYS A 121 4.37 8.24 -21.29
C LYS A 121 5.70 7.50 -21.14
N TRP A 122 5.96 6.92 -19.97
CA TRP A 122 7.17 6.17 -19.74
C TRP A 122 7.22 4.98 -20.69
N ASN A 123 8.35 4.84 -21.34
CA ASN A 123 8.67 3.70 -22.19
C ASN A 123 10.12 3.35 -21.86
N PRO A 124 10.44 2.07 -21.59
CA PRO A 124 11.82 1.67 -21.39
C PRO A 124 12.69 2.13 -22.57
N SER A 125 13.91 2.57 -22.27
CA SER A 125 14.88 3.08 -23.24
C SER A 125 15.46 1.95 -24.09
N ILE A 126 14.62 1.43 -24.99
CA ILE A 126 14.94 0.34 -25.90
C ILE A 126 15.41 0.97 -27.22
N THR A 127 16.63 1.48 -27.24
CA THR A 127 17.30 1.75 -28.51
C THR A 127 17.81 0.44 -29.11
N GLU A 128 17.55 0.23 -30.40
CA GLU A 128 17.88 -1.01 -31.09
C GLU A 128 19.39 -1.30 -31.01
N SER A 129 19.73 -2.51 -30.58
CA SER A 129 21.03 -3.21 -30.63
C SER A 129 22.01 -3.19 -29.44
N THR A 130 21.95 -2.28 -28.46
CA THR A 130 23.05 -2.19 -27.45
C THR A 130 22.66 -2.13 -25.97
N THR A 131 21.39 -1.88 -25.62
CA THR A 131 21.02 -1.81 -24.20
C THR A 131 21.08 -3.20 -23.56
N HIS A 132 22.02 -3.41 -22.62
CA HIS A 132 22.13 -4.65 -21.85
C HIS A 132 20.84 -4.93 -21.07
N THR A 133 20.44 -6.21 -20.95
CA THR A 133 19.24 -6.64 -20.21
C THR A 133 19.22 -6.13 -18.77
N SER A 134 20.39 -6.05 -18.11
CA SER A 134 20.53 -5.49 -16.77
C SER A 134 20.10 -4.03 -16.71
N HIS A 135 20.46 -3.22 -17.69
CA HIS A 135 20.07 -1.80 -17.72
C HIS A 135 18.56 -1.62 -17.88
N ILE A 136 17.91 -2.46 -18.70
CA ILE A 136 16.44 -2.45 -18.80
C ILE A 136 15.83 -2.85 -17.46
N THR A 137 16.36 -3.89 -16.82
CA THR A 137 15.91 -4.36 -15.50
C THR A 137 15.98 -3.23 -14.47
N ASP A 138 17.11 -2.52 -14.42
CA ASP A 138 17.35 -1.40 -13.49
C ASP A 138 16.40 -0.22 -13.79
N GLU A 139 16.19 0.11 -15.06
CA GLU A 139 15.29 1.17 -15.49
C GLU A 139 13.83 0.88 -15.09
N ILE A 140 13.36 -0.33 -15.38
CA ILE A 140 12.01 -0.80 -15.02
C ILE A 140 11.85 -0.78 -13.49
N ASN A 141 12.81 -1.36 -12.76
CA ASN A 141 12.76 -1.38 -11.31
C ASN A 141 12.80 0.03 -10.71
N SER A 142 13.65 0.93 -11.23
CA SER A 142 13.73 2.32 -10.76
C SER A 142 12.39 3.04 -10.95
N HIS A 143 11.77 2.89 -12.13
CA HIS A 143 10.48 3.50 -12.43
C HIS A 143 9.40 3.05 -11.45
N PHE A 144 9.25 1.75 -11.24
CA PHE A 144 8.23 1.24 -10.30
C PHE A 144 8.58 1.51 -8.85
N SER A 145 9.84 1.39 -8.46
CA SER A 145 10.28 1.72 -7.10
C SER A 145 10.02 3.18 -6.75
N GLU A 146 10.18 4.10 -7.71
CA GLU A 146 9.84 5.51 -7.53
C GLU A 146 8.33 5.72 -7.35
N ALA A 147 7.50 5.11 -8.20
CA ALA A 147 6.03 5.20 -8.09
C ALA A 147 5.50 4.69 -6.73
N PHE A 148 6.15 3.66 -6.16
CA PHE A 148 5.77 3.07 -4.88
C PHE A 148 6.35 3.78 -3.66
N ARG A 149 7.50 4.46 -3.81
CA ARG A 149 8.20 5.15 -2.72
C ARG A 149 7.33 6.18 -2.02
N ASP A 150 6.49 6.87 -2.78
CA ASP A 150 5.67 7.97 -2.28
C ASP A 150 4.32 7.49 -1.72
N VAL A 151 4.02 6.20 -1.79
CA VAL A 151 2.79 5.64 -1.24
C VAL A 151 2.93 5.52 0.28
N PRO A 152 2.11 6.25 1.08
CA PRO A 152 2.21 6.13 2.53
C PRO A 152 1.84 4.72 2.97
N PHE A 153 2.62 4.15 3.88
CA PHE A 153 2.36 2.81 4.44
C PHE A 153 0.94 2.68 5.00
N THR A 154 0.38 3.75 5.58
CA THR A 154 -1.00 3.76 6.08
C THR A 154 -2.05 3.52 5.00
N GLU A 155 -1.79 3.91 3.74
CA GLU A 155 -2.68 3.64 2.61
C GLU A 155 -2.59 2.18 2.17
N ILE A 156 -1.40 1.57 2.22
CA ILE A 156 -1.20 0.12 2.00
C ILE A 156 -1.95 -0.68 3.08
N VAL A 157 -1.83 -0.28 4.34
CA VAL A 157 -2.56 -0.91 5.45
C VAL A 157 -4.07 -0.78 5.27
N LYS A 158 -4.57 0.39 4.84
CA LYS A 158 -5.99 0.58 4.52
C LYS A 158 -6.45 -0.37 3.42
N ALA A 159 -5.70 -0.45 2.31
CA ALA A 159 -6.02 -1.36 1.21
C ALA A 159 -5.98 -2.83 1.64
N ALA A 160 -5.00 -3.22 2.46
CA ALA A 160 -4.92 -4.56 3.02
C ALA A 160 -6.16 -4.90 3.89
N CYS A 161 -6.70 -3.90 4.59
CA CYS A 161 -7.96 -4.03 5.34
C CYS A 161 -9.22 -3.85 4.46
N GLY A 162 -9.09 -3.66 3.14
CA GLY A 162 -10.21 -3.46 2.21
C GLY A 162 -10.88 -2.10 2.29
N TYR A 163 -10.26 -1.12 2.94
CA TYR A 163 -10.75 0.25 2.93
C TYR A 163 -10.36 0.97 1.64
N PRO A 164 -11.23 1.85 1.13
CA PRO A 164 -10.93 2.60 -0.08
C PRO A 164 -9.73 3.53 0.12
N SER A 165 -8.85 3.57 -0.88
CA SER A 165 -7.70 4.46 -0.93
C SER A 165 -7.51 4.98 -2.35
N ASN A 166 -7.67 6.29 -2.54
CA ASN A 166 -7.45 6.92 -3.84
C ASN A 166 -5.99 6.78 -4.30
N VAL A 167 -5.04 6.77 -3.36
CA VAL A 167 -3.61 6.58 -3.66
C VAL A 167 -3.38 5.19 -4.23
N ILE A 168 -3.89 4.15 -3.58
CA ILE A 168 -3.77 2.76 -4.06
C ILE A 168 -4.54 2.57 -5.37
N THR A 169 -5.74 3.14 -5.51
CA THR A 169 -6.48 3.08 -6.78
C THR A 169 -5.68 3.71 -7.93
N SER A 170 -5.09 4.89 -7.71
CA SER A 170 -4.24 5.55 -8.71
C SER A 170 -2.99 4.73 -9.02
N LEU A 171 -2.39 4.09 -8.02
CA LEU A 171 -1.26 3.19 -8.17
C LEU A 171 -1.61 1.99 -9.06
N LEU A 172 -2.71 1.31 -8.78
CA LEU A 172 -3.19 0.17 -9.56
C LEU A 172 -3.57 0.56 -10.99
N GLN A 173 -4.10 1.76 -11.20
CA GLN A 173 -4.36 2.30 -12.53
C GLN A 173 -3.05 2.50 -13.30
N GLY A 174 -2.02 3.07 -12.68
CA GLY A 174 -0.69 3.19 -13.28
C GLY A 174 -0.09 1.84 -13.67
N VAL A 175 -0.11 0.86 -12.75
CA VAL A 175 0.30 -0.52 -13.01
C VAL A 175 -0.43 -1.11 -14.24
N THR A 176 -1.74 -0.90 -14.34
CA THR A 176 -2.56 -1.40 -15.46
C THR A 176 -2.19 -0.75 -16.78
N THR A 177 -2.00 0.57 -16.80
CA THR A 177 -1.60 1.32 -17.99
C THR A 177 -0.23 0.87 -18.47
N THR A 178 0.77 0.84 -17.59
CA THR A 178 2.13 0.44 -17.95
C THR A 178 2.19 -1.01 -18.45
N ARG A 179 1.44 -1.93 -17.82
CA ARG A 179 1.34 -3.32 -18.30
C ARG A 179 0.80 -3.38 -19.73
N SER A 180 -0.23 -2.58 -20.02
CA SER A 180 -0.88 -2.53 -21.34
C SER A 180 0.08 -1.98 -22.40
N GLU A 181 0.82 -0.92 -22.07
CA GLU A 181 1.82 -0.32 -22.96
C GLU A 181 2.98 -1.28 -23.25
N LEU A 182 3.51 -1.95 -22.21
CA LEU A 182 4.54 -2.98 -22.38
C LEU A 182 4.04 -4.16 -23.20
N CYS A 183 2.79 -4.57 -23.02
CA CYS A 183 2.18 -5.64 -23.81
C CYS A 183 2.12 -5.25 -25.30
N SER A 184 1.60 -4.07 -25.63
CA SER A 184 1.57 -3.56 -27.00
C SER A 184 2.97 -3.47 -27.59
N LEU A 185 3.95 -2.97 -26.83
CA LEU A 185 5.34 -2.87 -27.28
C LEU A 185 5.96 -4.24 -27.58
N ILE A 186 5.72 -5.25 -26.74
CA ILE A 186 6.23 -6.61 -26.95
C ILE A 186 5.55 -7.27 -28.15
N GLN A 187 4.25 -7.04 -28.34
CA GLN A 187 3.48 -7.58 -29.48
C GLN A 187 3.88 -6.92 -30.82
N ASP A 188 4.17 -5.62 -30.82
CA ASP A 188 4.59 -4.89 -32.02
C ASP A 188 6.02 -5.26 -32.47
N PHE A 189 6.85 -5.76 -31.55
CA PHE A 189 8.26 -6.07 -31.80
C PHE A 189 8.68 -7.42 -31.22
N ASP A 190 8.48 -8.51 -31.98
CA ASP A 190 8.84 -9.89 -31.59
C ASP A 190 10.28 -10.03 -31.05
N ALA A 191 11.23 -9.24 -31.58
CA ALA A 191 12.62 -9.25 -31.12
C ALA A 191 12.78 -8.82 -29.64
N LEU A 192 11.83 -8.06 -29.10
CA LEU A 192 11.82 -7.65 -27.70
C LEU A 192 11.34 -8.75 -26.76
N LYS A 193 10.53 -9.70 -27.24
CA LYS A 193 9.98 -10.77 -26.41
C LYS A 193 11.08 -11.56 -25.68
N SER A 194 12.05 -12.09 -26.43
CA SER A 194 13.17 -12.84 -25.83
C SER A 194 14.03 -11.97 -24.90
N LYS A 195 14.06 -10.65 -25.10
CA LYS A 195 14.77 -9.72 -24.22
C LYS A 195 14.03 -9.54 -22.90
N PHE A 196 12.71 -9.34 -22.95
CA PHE A 196 11.87 -9.21 -21.76
C PHE A 196 11.73 -10.51 -20.98
N GLU A 197 11.76 -11.69 -21.63
CA GLU A 197 11.87 -12.98 -20.92
C GLU A 197 13.14 -13.07 -20.06
N LEU A 198 14.25 -12.48 -20.51
CA LEU A 198 15.47 -12.39 -19.69
C LEU A 198 15.30 -11.35 -18.56
N VAL A 199 14.70 -10.19 -18.85
CA VAL A 199 14.39 -9.17 -17.83
C VAL A 199 13.51 -9.76 -16.73
N GLU A 200 12.47 -10.51 -17.09
CA GLU A 200 11.58 -11.20 -16.16
C GLU A 200 12.36 -12.08 -15.18
N GLN A 201 13.32 -12.86 -15.68
CA GLN A 201 14.17 -13.73 -14.85
C GLN A 201 15.00 -12.94 -13.84
N TYR A 202 15.52 -11.76 -14.22
CA TYR A 202 16.24 -10.89 -13.31
C TYR A 202 15.33 -10.25 -12.25
N LEU A 203 14.11 -9.85 -12.63
CA LEU A 203 13.16 -9.20 -11.72
C LEU A 203 12.56 -10.17 -10.69
N CYS A 204 12.38 -11.44 -11.05
CA CYS A 204 11.69 -12.45 -10.23
C CYS A 204 12.27 -12.59 -8.81
N ALA A 205 13.58 -12.43 -8.65
CA ALA A 205 14.26 -12.61 -7.38
C ALA A 205 14.14 -11.41 -6.43
N GLU A 206 14.10 -10.18 -6.96
CA GLU A 206 14.36 -8.97 -6.18
C GLU A 206 13.27 -7.90 -6.27
N HIS A 207 12.45 -7.93 -7.33
CA HIS A 207 11.57 -6.83 -7.69
C HIS A 207 10.18 -7.34 -8.04
N PRO A 208 9.39 -7.80 -7.06
CA PRO A 208 8.19 -8.57 -7.32
C PRO A 208 7.09 -7.79 -8.05
N ILE A 209 6.98 -6.48 -7.83
CA ILE A 209 6.01 -5.63 -8.55
C ILE A 209 6.42 -5.51 -10.01
N ALA A 210 7.69 -5.17 -10.27
CA ALA A 210 8.23 -5.06 -11.62
C ALA A 210 8.14 -6.40 -12.34
N TYR A 211 8.45 -7.50 -11.65
CA TYR A 211 8.28 -8.87 -12.12
C TYR A 211 6.84 -9.16 -12.51
N TRP A 212 5.87 -8.84 -11.65
CA TRP A 212 4.46 -9.04 -11.97
C TRP A 212 4.06 -8.29 -13.24
N ILE A 213 4.49 -7.03 -13.40
CA ILE A 213 4.16 -6.24 -14.59
C ILE A 213 4.78 -6.83 -15.84
N VAL A 214 6.08 -7.15 -15.82
CA VAL A 214 6.78 -7.71 -16.99
C VAL A 214 6.26 -9.10 -17.35
N SER A 215 6.13 -10.00 -16.37
CA SER A 215 5.60 -11.35 -16.60
C SER A 215 4.19 -11.33 -17.17
N THR A 216 3.32 -10.45 -16.66
CA THR A 216 1.96 -10.35 -17.17
C THR A 216 1.84 -9.64 -18.52
N SER A 217 2.81 -8.79 -18.90
CA SER A 217 2.91 -8.22 -20.24
C SER A 217 3.45 -9.20 -21.28
N LEU A 218 4.17 -10.25 -20.88
CA LEU A 218 4.70 -11.30 -21.77
C LEU A 218 3.66 -12.36 -22.15
N CYS A 219 2.56 -12.44 -21.40
CA CYS A 219 1.51 -13.44 -21.59
C CYS A 219 0.30 -12.85 -22.34
N ASP A 220 -0.18 -13.58 -23.34
CA ASP A 220 -1.46 -13.31 -23.98
C ASP A 220 -2.59 -13.85 -23.11
N TYR A 221 -3.15 -12.98 -22.27
CA TYR A 221 -4.34 -13.32 -21.48
C TYR A 221 -5.62 -12.98 -22.25
N GLU A 222 -6.58 -13.90 -22.27
CA GLU A 222 -7.95 -13.62 -22.72
C GLU A 222 -8.62 -12.55 -21.85
N TYR A 223 -8.29 -12.54 -20.54
CA TYR A 223 -8.74 -11.54 -19.58
C TYR A 223 -7.54 -10.89 -18.89
N PRO A 224 -7.46 -9.54 -18.86
CA PRO A 224 -6.41 -8.84 -18.13
C PRO A 224 -6.29 -9.33 -16.69
N PRO A 225 -5.09 -9.70 -16.20
CA PRO A 225 -4.89 -10.03 -14.79
C PRO A 225 -5.24 -8.85 -13.89
N ASP A 226 -5.70 -9.16 -12.66
CA ASP A 226 -6.10 -8.16 -11.68
C ASP A 226 -4.86 -7.41 -11.16
N PRO A 227 -4.77 -6.08 -11.34
CA PRO A 227 -3.61 -5.32 -10.90
C PRO A 227 -3.36 -5.38 -9.39
N SER A 228 -4.37 -5.73 -8.58
CA SER A 228 -4.19 -5.91 -7.14
C SER A 228 -3.25 -7.07 -6.80
N ASP A 229 -3.09 -8.05 -7.70
CA ASP A 229 -2.16 -9.16 -7.53
C ASP A 229 -0.70 -8.67 -7.38
N ALA A 230 -0.35 -7.54 -8.02
CA ALA A 230 0.96 -6.90 -7.89
C ALA A 230 1.27 -6.44 -6.45
N LEU A 231 0.24 -6.18 -5.64
CA LEU A 231 0.37 -5.73 -4.25
C LEU A 231 0.32 -6.87 -3.24
N THR A 232 0.08 -8.10 -3.68
CA THR A 232 -0.16 -9.27 -2.80
C THR A 232 0.93 -9.46 -1.76
N LEU A 233 2.21 -9.32 -2.15
CA LEU A 233 3.34 -9.47 -1.24
C LEU A 233 3.40 -8.40 -0.15
N LEU A 234 2.81 -7.23 -0.39
CA LEU A 234 2.69 -6.16 0.61
C LEU A 234 1.44 -6.34 1.47
N ILE A 235 0.33 -6.78 0.85
CA ILE A 235 -0.99 -6.88 1.49
C ILE A 235 -1.08 -8.08 2.43
N PHE A 236 -0.63 -9.27 2.01
CA PHE A 236 -0.83 -10.50 2.78
C PHE A 236 -0.17 -10.48 4.17
N PRO A 237 1.10 -10.05 4.34
CA PRO A 237 1.71 -9.97 5.67
C PRO A 237 0.94 -9.03 6.62
N ILE A 238 0.36 -7.95 6.09
CA ILE A 238 -0.45 -7.01 6.87
C ILE A 238 -1.77 -7.68 7.26
N GLN A 239 -2.44 -8.35 6.33
CA GLN A 239 -3.68 -9.09 6.60
C GLN A 239 -3.47 -10.17 7.66
N ASP A 240 -2.41 -10.98 7.53
CA ASP A 240 -2.04 -12.01 8.50
C ASP A 240 -1.82 -11.42 9.89
N LEU A 241 -1.11 -10.29 9.97
CA LEU A 241 -0.84 -9.61 11.22
C LEU A 241 -2.13 -9.08 11.88
N VAL A 242 -3.02 -8.48 11.09
CA VAL A 242 -4.33 -7.99 11.56
C VAL A 242 -5.23 -9.16 11.97
N ALA A 243 -5.14 -10.28 11.24
CA ALA A 243 -5.87 -11.52 11.47
C ALA A 243 -5.42 -12.29 12.72
N ASP A 244 -4.22 -12.00 13.25
CA ASP A 244 -3.67 -12.73 14.40
C ASP A 244 -4.38 -12.38 15.72
N THR A 245 -5.40 -13.16 16.04
CA THR A 245 -6.18 -13.06 17.29
C THR A 245 -5.37 -13.28 18.56
N ARG A 246 -4.15 -13.84 18.47
CA ARG A 246 -3.26 -14.02 19.64
C ARG A 246 -2.61 -12.70 20.06
N LEU A 247 -2.54 -11.73 19.15
CA LEU A 247 -1.98 -10.40 19.42
C LEU A 247 -3.09 -9.45 19.89
N ALA A 248 -2.84 -8.80 21.03
CA ALA A 248 -3.60 -7.63 21.42
C ALA A 248 -3.37 -6.47 20.43
N LEU A 249 -4.27 -5.48 20.43
CA LEU A 249 -4.24 -4.36 19.49
C LEU A 249 -2.88 -3.63 19.50
N ILE A 250 -2.39 -3.22 20.67
CA ILE A 250 -1.16 -2.40 20.77
C ILE A 250 0.08 -3.16 20.23
N PRO A 251 0.38 -4.41 20.65
CA PRO A 251 1.47 -5.18 20.04
C PRO A 251 1.34 -5.37 18.52
N MET A 252 0.13 -5.63 18.02
CA MET A 252 -0.13 -5.76 16.58
C MET A 252 0.20 -4.45 15.83
N LEU A 253 -0.30 -3.31 16.32
CA LEU A 253 -0.01 -2.01 15.72
C LEU A 253 1.46 -1.62 15.81
N LYS A 254 2.15 -2.00 16.90
CA LYS A 254 3.61 -1.84 16.98
C LYS A 254 4.32 -2.66 15.91
N ARG A 255 3.90 -3.90 15.65
CA ARG A 255 4.45 -4.70 14.55
C ARG A 255 4.18 -4.08 13.18
N LEU A 256 3.01 -3.49 12.96
CA LEU A 256 2.76 -2.70 11.74
C LEU A 256 3.71 -1.50 11.63
N ALA A 257 4.00 -0.82 12.74
CA ALA A 257 4.98 0.26 12.76
C ALA A 257 6.39 -0.20 12.36
N TRP A 258 6.79 -1.42 12.74
CA TRP A 258 8.07 -1.99 12.31
C TRP A 258 8.11 -2.30 10.81
N LEU A 259 6.98 -2.63 10.19
CA LEU A 259 6.90 -2.86 8.74
C LEU A 259 6.91 -1.57 7.92
N SER A 260 6.72 -0.40 8.57
CA SER A 260 6.76 0.90 7.89
C SER A 260 8.15 1.52 7.75
N VAL A 261 9.17 0.88 8.36
CA VAL A 261 10.58 1.33 8.38
C VAL A 261 11.39 0.46 7.43
#